data_AF-A0A1Y5LCZ0-F1
#
_entry.id   AF-A0A1Y5LCZ0-F1
#
_cell.length_a   1.000
_cell.length_b   1.000
_cell.length_c   1.000
_cell.angle_alpha   90.00
_cell.angle_beta   90.00
_cell.angle_gamma   90.00
#
_symmetry.space_group_name_H-M   'P 1'
#
loop_
_entity.id
_entity.type
_entity.pdbx_description
1 polymer ?
#
loop_
_entity_poly.entity_id
_entity_poly.type
_entity_poly.pdbx_seq_one_letter_code
_entity_poly.pdbx_strand_id
1 'polypeptide(L)'
;MDAARAPQRLKATAGAVELLRRLGGTHGALMMHQSGGCCDGSAPMCYPDGEFIVGDRDVLLGVLDLRLGVGETPSTRPEGADAVPVWISGSQFEAWKHTQLVLDVVPGRGSGFSLETPEGMRFLSRARAFTPEENTSLAAEDVIVGERWEQGWRPAPSPEPQVVAEAVDACPVPARRPGP
;
A
#
# COMPACT_ATOMS: atom_id res chain seq x y z
N MET A 1 0.60 -30.07 5.78
CA MET A 1 1.39 -28.84 5.92
C MET A 1 0.72 -27.84 5.02
N ASP A 2 -0.12 -26.97 5.60
CA ASP A 2 -0.80 -25.93 4.83
C ASP A 2 0.29 -24.99 4.31
N ALA A 3 0.43 -24.88 3.00
CA ALA A 3 1.40 -23.96 2.42
C ALA A 3 0.91 -22.56 2.77
N ALA A 4 1.57 -21.91 3.73
CA ALA A 4 1.24 -20.55 4.11
C ALA A 4 1.36 -19.67 2.85
N ARG A 5 0.21 -19.15 2.40
CA ARG A 5 0.15 -18.21 1.27
C ARG A 5 0.93 -16.95 1.63
N ALA A 6 1.59 -16.31 0.66
CA ALA A 6 2.36 -15.12 0.95
C ALA A 6 1.43 -13.98 1.47
N PRO A 7 1.86 -13.23 2.49
CA PRO A 7 1.08 -12.12 3.01
C PRO A 7 1.02 -10.96 2.01
N GLN A 8 0.05 -10.06 2.19
CA GLN A 8 0.01 -8.82 1.42
C GLN A 8 1.18 -7.90 1.78
N ARG A 9 1.73 -7.20 0.78
CA ARG A 9 2.80 -6.20 0.98
C ARG A 9 2.29 -4.83 1.43
N LEU A 10 0.98 -4.58 1.26
CA LEU A 10 0.32 -3.33 1.53
C LEU A 10 -0.91 -3.54 2.41
N LYS A 11 -1.04 -2.69 3.43
CA LYS A 11 -2.29 -2.41 4.16
C LYS A 11 -2.51 -0.92 4.24
N ALA A 12 -3.70 -0.50 4.62
CA ALA A 12 -4.03 0.90 4.89
C ALA A 12 -4.83 1.03 6.19
N THR A 13 -4.66 2.15 6.90
CA THR A 13 -5.54 2.49 8.02
C THR A 13 -6.90 2.95 7.51
N ALA A 14 -7.93 2.83 8.35
CA ALA A 14 -9.27 3.33 8.04
C ALA A 14 -9.24 4.82 7.67
N GLY A 15 -8.44 5.62 8.40
CA GLY A 15 -8.27 7.05 8.13
C GLY A 15 -7.64 7.34 6.75
N ALA A 16 -6.63 6.54 6.34
CA ALA A 16 -6.03 6.69 5.02
C ALA A 16 -7.03 6.36 3.90
N VAL A 17 -7.80 5.27 4.04
CA VAL A 17 -8.84 4.89 3.07
C VAL A 17 -9.94 5.95 3.00
N GLU A 18 -10.35 6.52 4.12
CA GLU A 18 -11.36 7.58 4.15
C GLU A 18 -10.88 8.83 3.40
N LEU A 19 -9.63 9.26 3.62
CA LEU A 19 -9.07 10.37 2.86
C LEU A 19 -8.99 10.05 1.36
N LEU A 20 -8.56 8.84 0.98
CA LEU A 20 -8.54 8.43 -0.42
C LEU A 20 -9.93 8.45 -1.05
N ARG A 21 -10.98 8.03 -0.34
CA ARG A 21 -12.38 8.15 -0.82
C ARG A 21 -12.77 9.60 -1.08
N ARG A 22 -12.45 10.51 -0.14
CA ARG A 22 -12.76 11.94 -0.30
C ARG A 22 -12.03 12.53 -1.51
N LEU A 23 -10.73 12.25 -1.63
CA LEU A 23 -9.94 12.69 -2.78
C LEU A 23 -10.48 12.10 -4.08
N GLY A 24 -10.86 10.82 -4.10
CA GLY A 24 -11.39 10.15 -5.28
C GLY A 24 -12.75 10.71 -5.72
N GLY A 25 -13.59 11.11 -4.75
CA GLY A 25 -14.84 11.82 -5.03
C GLY A 25 -14.66 13.16 -5.74
N THR A 26 -13.52 13.83 -5.53
CA THR A 26 -13.19 15.13 -6.14
C THR A 26 -12.38 14.99 -7.43
N HIS A 27 -11.42 14.07 -7.45
CA HIS A 27 -10.40 13.97 -8.50
C HIS A 27 -10.57 12.75 -9.43
N GLY A 28 -11.49 11.84 -9.12
CA GLY A 28 -11.71 10.60 -9.88
C GLY A 28 -10.79 9.47 -9.43
N ALA A 29 -10.38 8.61 -10.37
CA ALA A 29 -9.45 7.53 -10.08
C ALA A 29 -8.11 8.07 -9.58
N LEU A 30 -7.52 7.40 -8.60
CA LEU A 30 -6.29 7.83 -7.93
C LEU A 30 -5.21 6.77 -8.06
N MET A 31 -3.96 7.20 -7.93
CA MET A 31 -2.81 6.33 -7.73
C MET A 31 -1.90 6.87 -6.62
N MET A 32 -1.15 5.98 -5.99
CA MET A 32 -0.11 6.35 -5.04
C MET A 32 1.26 5.98 -5.58
N HIS A 33 2.26 6.82 -5.30
CA HIS A 33 3.67 6.50 -5.56
C HIS A 33 4.55 6.92 -4.39
N GLN A 34 5.51 6.07 -4.04
CA GLN A 34 6.57 6.39 -3.10
C GLN A 34 7.96 6.17 -3.75
N SER A 35 8.70 7.27 -3.92
CA SER A 35 10.11 7.24 -4.33
C SER A 35 11.04 7.31 -3.11
N GLY A 36 12.33 7.00 -3.28
CA GLY A 36 13.38 7.04 -2.24
C GLY A 36 14.40 8.19 -2.41
N GLY A 37 13.95 9.45 -2.32
CA GLY A 37 14.75 10.65 -2.59
C GLY A 37 15.09 11.52 -1.36
N CYS A 38 16.25 12.18 -1.40
CA CYS A 38 16.89 12.88 -0.26
C CYS A 38 16.19 14.16 0.24
N CYS A 39 15.26 14.77 -0.51
CA CYS A 39 14.75 16.10 -0.16
C CYS A 39 13.25 16.20 0.17
N ASP A 40 12.49 15.11 0.13
CA ASP A 40 11.06 14.97 0.55
C ASP A 40 10.53 13.55 0.20
N GLY A 41 11.29 12.80 -0.60
CA GLY A 41 10.94 11.49 -1.16
C GLY A 41 11.07 10.33 -0.19
N SER A 42 10.29 10.33 0.88
CA SER A 42 10.03 9.12 1.68
C SER A 42 8.56 8.93 2.03
N ALA A 43 7.74 9.98 1.88
CA ALA A 43 6.30 9.89 2.07
C ALA A 43 5.62 9.36 0.79
N PRO A 44 4.59 8.51 0.90
CA PRO A 44 3.67 8.23 -0.19
C PRO A 44 3.02 9.52 -0.67
N MET A 45 2.91 9.68 -1.98
CA MET A 45 2.20 10.78 -2.62
C MET A 45 1.00 10.24 -3.40
N CYS A 46 -0.09 11.00 -3.38
CA CYS A 46 -1.35 10.72 -4.06
C CYS A 46 -1.52 11.61 -5.29
N TYR A 47 -1.86 11.00 -6.41
CA TYR A 47 -2.07 11.65 -7.71
C TYR A 47 -3.37 11.17 -8.35
N PRO A 48 -3.98 11.93 -9.27
CA PRO A 48 -4.94 11.36 -10.21
C PRO A 48 -4.30 10.22 -11.00
N ASP A 49 -5.05 9.17 -11.28
CA ASP A 49 -4.54 8.00 -12.01
C ASP A 49 -4.01 8.42 -13.39
N GLY A 50 -2.77 7.99 -13.69
CA GLY A 50 -2.07 8.33 -14.93
C GLY A 50 -1.33 9.67 -14.95
N GLU A 51 -1.44 10.52 -13.92
CA GLU A 51 -0.68 11.80 -13.86
C GLU A 51 0.76 11.64 -13.36
N PHE A 52 1.06 10.54 -12.66
CA PHE A 52 2.43 10.15 -12.35
C PHE A 52 2.87 9.01 -13.28
N ILE A 53 4.02 9.19 -13.94
CA ILE A 53 4.59 8.16 -14.83
C ILE A 53 5.22 7.06 -13.97
N VAL A 54 4.60 5.89 -13.94
CA VAL A 54 5.17 4.67 -13.34
C VAL A 54 6.32 4.17 -14.20
N GLY A 55 7.51 4.05 -13.64
CA GLY A 55 8.66 3.51 -14.38
C GLY A 55 8.59 1.99 -14.53
N ASP A 56 9.24 1.45 -15.56
CA ASP A 56 9.26 0.01 -15.86
C ASP A 56 9.63 -0.88 -14.67
N ARG A 57 10.48 -0.36 -13.78
CA ARG A 57 11.01 -1.04 -12.58
C ARG A 57 10.29 -0.65 -11.29
N ASP A 58 9.32 0.23 -11.33
CA ASP A 58 8.50 0.53 -10.17
C ASP A 58 7.66 -0.70 -9.85
N VAL A 59 7.55 -1.01 -8.57
CA VAL A 59 6.92 -2.23 -8.07
C VAL A 59 5.54 -1.88 -7.53
N LEU A 60 4.53 -2.63 -7.96
CA LEU A 60 3.19 -2.56 -7.39
C LEU A 60 3.20 -3.30 -6.04
N LEU A 61 2.98 -2.56 -4.95
CA LEU A 61 2.84 -3.17 -3.62
C LEU A 61 1.46 -3.80 -3.43
N GLY A 62 0.45 -3.25 -4.08
CA GLY A 62 -0.92 -3.72 -4.05
C GLY A 62 -1.87 -2.71 -4.67
N VAL A 63 -3.13 -3.11 -4.79
CA VAL A 63 -4.24 -2.22 -5.17
C VAL A 63 -5.18 -2.16 -3.99
N LEU A 64 -5.35 -0.98 -3.38
CA LEU A 64 -6.32 -0.77 -2.32
C LEU A 64 -7.72 -0.74 -2.91
N ASP A 65 -8.62 -1.49 -2.29
CA ASP A 65 -10.05 -1.47 -2.58
C ASP A 65 -10.77 -0.49 -1.65
N LEU A 66 -11.17 0.65 -2.19
CA LEU A 66 -11.85 1.69 -1.43
C LEU A 66 -13.28 1.31 -1.03
N ARG A 67 -13.82 0.16 -1.44
CA ARG A 67 -15.14 -0.33 -1.00
C ARG A 67 -15.07 -0.97 0.39
N LEU A 68 -13.87 -1.37 0.83
CA LEU A 68 -13.70 -2.17 2.04
C LEU A 68 -13.70 -1.33 3.33
N GLY A 69 -14.38 -1.85 4.35
CA GLY A 69 -14.22 -1.48 5.76
C GLY A 69 -13.12 -2.25 6.47
N VAL A 70 -12.91 -1.93 7.75
CA VAL A 70 -11.91 -2.60 8.59
C VAL A 70 -12.21 -4.10 8.69
N GLY A 71 -11.22 -4.93 8.39
CA GLY A 71 -11.33 -6.39 8.49
C GLY A 71 -12.11 -7.06 7.35
N GLU A 72 -12.63 -6.29 6.39
CA GLU A 72 -13.33 -6.85 5.24
C GLU A 72 -12.35 -7.38 4.19
N THR A 73 -12.74 -8.48 3.53
CA THR A 73 -11.97 -9.08 2.43
C THR A 73 -12.73 -8.88 1.12
N PRO A 74 -12.06 -8.47 0.03
CA PRO A 74 -12.73 -8.25 -1.24
C PRO A 74 -13.20 -9.57 -1.85
N SER A 75 -14.43 -9.58 -2.38
CA SER A 75 -14.98 -10.70 -3.15
C SER A 75 -14.65 -10.62 -4.64
N THR A 76 -14.32 -9.42 -5.13
CA THR A 76 -14.00 -9.12 -6.53
C THR A 76 -12.87 -8.09 -6.58
N ARG A 77 -12.22 -7.95 -7.74
CA ARG A 77 -11.20 -6.91 -7.93
C ARG A 77 -11.87 -5.53 -7.91
N PRO A 78 -11.30 -4.50 -7.25
CA PRO A 78 -11.76 -3.13 -7.43
C PRO A 78 -11.40 -2.62 -8.83
N GLU A 79 -12.20 -1.72 -9.37
CA GLU A 79 -12.00 -1.11 -10.69
C GLU A 79 -12.31 0.39 -10.65
N GLY A 80 -11.74 1.15 -11.57
CA GLY A 80 -11.99 2.60 -11.68
C GLY A 80 -11.67 3.34 -10.38
N ALA A 81 -12.59 4.21 -9.94
CA ALA A 81 -12.40 5.05 -8.76
C ALA A 81 -12.36 4.27 -7.42
N ASP A 82 -12.77 3.00 -7.42
CA ASP A 82 -12.67 2.15 -6.23
C ASP A 82 -11.27 1.51 -6.06
N ALA A 83 -10.44 1.56 -7.10
CA ALA A 83 -9.11 0.97 -7.11
C ALA A 83 -8.03 2.05 -6.98
N VAL A 84 -7.15 1.90 -5.99
CA VAL A 84 -5.96 2.75 -5.87
C VAL A 84 -4.70 1.89 -5.94
N PRO A 85 -4.02 1.82 -7.09
CA PRO A 85 -2.73 1.15 -7.18
C PRO A 85 -1.67 1.94 -6.40
N VAL A 86 -0.88 1.22 -5.59
CA VAL A 86 0.19 1.80 -4.77
C VAL A 86 1.53 1.28 -5.25
N TRP A 87 2.32 2.21 -5.78
CA TRP A 87 3.63 1.96 -6.37
C TRP A 87 4.76 2.40 -5.45
N ILE A 88 5.87 1.70 -5.55
CA ILE A 88 7.13 2.09 -4.91
C ILE A 88 8.26 1.97 -5.92
N SER A 89 9.25 2.85 -5.88
CA SER A 89 10.39 2.74 -6.80
C SER A 89 11.15 1.43 -6.62
N GLY A 90 11.70 0.86 -7.69
CA GLY A 90 12.42 -0.42 -7.61
C GLY A 90 13.58 -0.43 -6.61
N SER A 91 14.35 0.66 -6.52
CA SER A 91 15.42 0.81 -5.53
C SER A 91 14.91 0.84 -4.08
N GLN A 92 13.78 1.51 -3.86
CA GLN A 92 13.14 1.58 -2.56
C GLN A 92 12.49 0.24 -2.20
N PHE A 93 11.90 -0.46 -3.17
CA PHE A 93 11.41 -1.82 -2.97
C PHE A 93 12.51 -2.73 -2.46
N GLU A 94 13.69 -2.75 -3.08
CA GLU A 94 14.80 -3.59 -2.64
C GLU A 94 15.21 -3.32 -1.18
N ALA A 95 15.19 -2.05 -0.76
CA ALA A 95 15.48 -1.67 0.61
C ALA A 95 14.38 -2.08 1.61
N TRP A 96 13.12 -2.16 1.19
CA TRP A 96 11.97 -2.35 2.10
C TRP A 96 11.16 -3.65 1.88
N LYS A 97 11.56 -4.52 0.95
CA LYS A 97 10.81 -5.74 0.57
C LYS A 97 10.58 -6.75 1.70
N HIS A 98 11.30 -6.61 2.80
CA HIS A 98 11.18 -7.40 4.02
C HIS A 98 10.21 -6.78 5.06
N THR A 99 9.44 -5.77 4.64
CA THR A 99 8.44 -5.10 5.47
C THR A 99 7.08 -5.03 4.77
N GLN A 100 6.01 -5.16 5.55
CA GLN A 100 4.65 -4.78 5.15
C GLN A 100 4.50 -3.27 5.30
N LEU A 101 4.16 -2.59 4.20
CA LEU A 101 3.84 -1.18 4.21
C LEU A 101 2.41 -1.01 4.72
N VAL A 102 2.23 -0.12 5.69
CA VAL A 102 0.92 0.32 6.17
C VAL A 102 0.79 1.79 5.82
N LEU A 103 -0.06 2.08 4.84
CA LEU A 103 -0.39 3.44 4.44
C LEU A 103 -1.26 4.08 5.53
N ASP A 104 -0.79 5.18 6.08
CA ASP A 104 -1.49 5.93 7.12
C ASP A 104 -1.55 7.43 6.78
N VAL A 105 -2.34 8.17 7.55
CA VAL A 105 -2.53 9.61 7.38
C VAL A 105 -2.51 10.33 8.72
N VAL A 106 -1.92 11.52 8.74
CA VAL A 106 -1.95 12.41 9.92
C VAL A 106 -2.20 13.86 9.48
N PRO A 107 -2.70 14.74 10.38
CA PRO A 107 -2.69 16.18 10.13
C PRO A 107 -1.28 16.69 9.90
N GLY A 108 -1.10 17.58 8.94
CA GLY A 108 0.19 18.18 8.63
C GLY A 108 0.30 18.63 7.18
N ARG A 109 1.40 19.30 6.86
CA ARG A 109 1.69 19.71 5.49
C ARG A 109 2.19 18.51 4.69
N GLY A 110 1.43 18.11 3.67
CA GLY A 110 1.85 17.14 2.66
C GLY A 110 2.96 17.67 1.74
N SER A 111 3.48 16.79 0.88
CA SER A 111 4.35 17.20 -0.22
C SER A 111 3.56 18.07 -1.19
N GLY A 112 4.15 19.17 -1.68
CA GLY A 112 3.43 20.16 -2.51
C GLY A 112 2.80 19.62 -3.81
N PHE A 113 3.14 18.40 -4.21
CA PHE A 113 2.58 17.72 -5.38
C PHE A 113 1.47 16.71 -5.06
N SER A 114 1.25 16.40 -3.78
CA SER A 114 0.30 15.38 -3.34
C SER A 114 -1.10 15.97 -3.11
N LEU A 115 -2.13 15.29 -3.59
CA LEU A 115 -3.52 15.78 -3.62
C LEU A 115 -4.11 16.13 -2.24
N GLU A 116 -3.65 15.51 -1.16
CA GLU A 116 -4.17 15.77 0.19
C GLU A 116 -3.64 17.08 0.82
N THR A 117 -2.64 17.71 0.20
CA THR A 117 -1.98 18.89 0.77
C THR A 117 -2.95 20.04 1.09
N PRO A 118 -3.93 20.38 0.23
CA PRO A 118 -4.94 21.40 0.54
C PRO A 118 -5.89 21.03 1.69
N GLU A 119 -6.02 19.74 2.02
CA GLU A 119 -6.85 19.24 3.12
C GLU A 119 -6.17 19.38 4.49
N GLY A 120 -4.92 19.87 4.53
CA GLY A 120 -4.13 19.96 5.77
C GLY A 120 -3.75 18.59 6.34
N MET A 121 -3.73 17.57 5.49
CA MET A 121 -3.35 16.20 5.82
C MET A 121 -2.04 15.83 5.11
N ARG A 122 -1.43 14.73 5.55
CA ARG A 122 -0.30 14.10 4.84
C ARG A 122 -0.36 12.59 4.97
N PHE A 123 -0.10 11.89 3.88
CA PHE A 123 0.15 10.44 3.93
C PHE A 123 1.55 10.14 4.50
N LEU A 124 1.67 8.96 5.12
CA LEU A 124 2.96 8.42 5.54
C LEU A 124 2.94 6.89 5.48
N SER A 125 4.12 6.31 5.32
CA SER A 125 4.31 4.86 5.39
C SER A 125 4.78 4.47 6.77
N ARG A 126 4.06 3.52 7.36
CA ARG A 126 4.54 2.75 8.52
C ARG A 126 4.95 1.37 8.04
N ALA A 127 5.80 0.72 8.81
CA ALA A 127 6.36 -0.57 8.42
C ALA A 127 6.22 -1.59 9.56
N ARG A 128 5.81 -2.80 9.19
CA ARG A 128 5.93 -3.99 10.02
C ARG A 128 6.95 -4.92 9.37
N ALA A 129 7.94 -5.41 10.13
CA ALA A 129 8.81 -6.45 9.62
C ALA A 129 8.02 -7.75 9.33
N PHE A 130 8.27 -8.37 8.18
CA PHE A 130 7.76 -9.71 7.92
C PHE A 130 8.52 -10.76 8.76
N THR A 131 7.85 -11.84 9.13
CA THR A 131 8.52 -12.99 9.75
C THR A 131 9.40 -13.71 8.72
N PRO A 132 10.32 -14.59 9.15
CA PRO A 132 11.10 -15.42 8.23
C PRO A 132 10.24 -16.28 7.28
N GLU A 133 9.13 -16.83 7.78
CA GLU A 133 8.19 -17.66 7.02
C GLU A 133 7.46 -16.83 5.95
N GLU A 134 7.03 -15.63 6.33
CA GLU A 134 6.42 -14.66 5.42
C GLU A 134 7.38 -14.22 4.33
N ASN A 135 8.63 -13.88 4.69
CA ASN A 135 9.67 -13.54 3.73
C ASN A 135 9.98 -14.70 2.77
N THR A 136 9.98 -15.94 3.27
CA THR A 136 10.19 -17.14 2.44
C THR A 136 9.06 -17.29 1.42
N SER A 137 7.82 -17.10 1.85
CA SER A 137 6.64 -17.18 0.99
C SER A 137 6.65 -16.06 -0.06
N LEU A 138 7.00 -14.84 0.34
CA LEU A 138 7.12 -13.68 -0.54
C LEU A 138 8.27 -13.77 -1.56
N ALA A 139 9.35 -14.47 -1.23
CA ALA A 139 10.48 -14.67 -2.14
C ALA A 139 10.15 -15.66 -3.27
N ALA A 140 9.12 -16.48 -3.11
CA ALA A 140 8.62 -17.39 -4.13
C ALA A 140 7.60 -16.72 -5.10
N GLU A 141 7.16 -15.50 -4.80
CA GLU A 141 6.21 -14.75 -5.63
C GLU A 141 6.93 -13.74 -6.54
N ASP A 142 6.49 -13.71 -7.80
CA ASP A 142 6.85 -12.66 -8.74
C ASP A 142 6.13 -11.36 -8.39
N VAL A 143 6.87 -10.24 -8.39
CA VAL A 143 6.25 -8.92 -8.27
C VAL A 143 5.74 -8.42 -9.62
N ILE A 144 4.64 -7.65 -9.59
CA ILE A 144 4.20 -6.89 -10.75
C ILE A 144 4.98 -5.58 -10.77
N VAL A 145 5.64 -5.32 -11.89
CA VAL A 145 6.35 -4.07 -12.16
C VAL A 145 5.61 -3.24 -13.20
N GLY A 146 5.99 -1.96 -13.35
CA GLY A 146 5.38 -1.04 -14.32
C GLY A 146 5.26 -1.63 -15.72
N GLU A 147 6.33 -2.24 -16.24
CA GLU A 147 6.33 -2.87 -17.57
C GLU A 147 5.25 -3.97 -17.70
N ARG A 148 5.13 -4.85 -16.70
CA ARG A 148 4.11 -5.92 -16.70
C ARG A 148 2.70 -5.33 -16.59
N TRP A 149 2.53 -4.28 -15.80
CA TRP A 149 1.23 -3.61 -15.67
C TRP A 149 0.77 -2.97 -16.98
N GLU A 150 1.66 -2.33 -17.72
CA GLU A 150 1.34 -1.79 -19.06
C GLU A 150 0.93 -2.89 -20.05
N GLN A 151 1.53 -4.07 -19.93
CA GLN A 151 1.15 -5.27 -20.71
C GLN A 151 -0.18 -5.90 -20.27
N GLY A 152 -0.91 -5.29 -19.33
CA GLY A 152 -2.24 -5.72 -18.88
C GLY A 152 -2.23 -6.69 -17.70
N TRP A 153 -1.07 -6.97 -17.09
CA TRP A 153 -1.03 -7.79 -15.88
C TRP A 153 -1.69 -7.07 -14.71
N ARG A 154 -2.55 -7.77 -13.97
CA ARG A 154 -3.26 -7.24 -12.80
C ARG A 154 -3.21 -8.28 -11.68
N PRO A 155 -3.06 -7.88 -10.41
CA PRO A 155 -3.11 -8.83 -9.31
C PRO A 155 -4.51 -9.46 -9.19
N ALA A 156 -4.57 -10.64 -8.58
CA ALA A 156 -5.82 -11.19 -8.10
C ALA A 156 -6.38 -10.33 -6.94
N PRO A 157 -7.68 -10.43 -6.62
CA PRO A 157 -8.23 -9.78 -5.43
C PRO A 157 -7.44 -10.18 -4.18
N SER A 158 -7.26 -9.22 -3.27
CA SER A 158 -6.57 -9.50 -1.99
C SER A 158 -7.31 -10.59 -1.25
N PRO A 159 -6.64 -11.66 -0.83
CA PRO A 159 -7.33 -12.76 -0.17
C PRO A 159 -7.30 -12.61 1.36
N GLU A 160 -6.91 -11.44 1.84
CA GLU A 160 -6.86 -11.00 3.23
C GLU A 160 -7.39 -9.56 3.34
N PRO A 161 -7.84 -9.11 4.52
CA PRO A 161 -8.23 -7.72 4.72
C PRO A 161 -7.09 -6.73 4.49
N GLN A 162 -7.41 -5.68 3.72
CA GLN A 162 -6.46 -4.60 3.40
C GLN A 162 -6.56 -3.43 4.38
N VAL A 163 -7.72 -3.23 5.02
CA VAL A 163 -8.00 -2.10 5.90
C VAL A 163 -7.93 -2.52 7.36
N VAL A 164 -7.11 -1.82 8.13
CA VAL A 164 -6.97 -1.98 9.59
C VAL A 164 -7.50 -0.73 10.30
N ALA A 165 -7.94 -0.86 11.56
CA ALA A 165 -8.43 0.30 12.31
C ALA A 165 -7.28 1.29 12.55
N GLU A 166 -6.22 0.83 13.20
CA GLU A 166 -5.01 1.59 13.46
C GLU A 166 -3.77 0.89 12.90
N ALA A 167 -2.69 1.65 12.70
CA ALA A 167 -1.46 1.08 12.17
C ALA A 167 -0.84 0.00 13.08
N VAL A 168 -1.07 0.10 14.40
CA VAL A 168 -0.63 -0.92 15.37
C VAL A 168 -1.31 -2.27 15.14
N ASP A 169 -2.52 -2.28 14.58
CA ASP A 169 -3.29 -3.51 14.34
C ASP A 169 -2.80 -4.30 13.12
N ALA A 170 -1.91 -3.70 12.29
CA ALA A 170 -1.18 -4.46 11.28
C ALA A 170 -0.12 -5.39 11.91
N CYS A 171 0.27 -5.13 13.16
CA CYS A 171 1.24 -5.90 13.92
C CYS A 171 0.53 -6.84 14.91
N PRO A 172 0.50 -8.16 14.69
CA PRO A 172 0.29 -9.08 15.79
C PRO A 172 1.53 -8.98 16.69
N VAL A 173 1.43 -8.30 17.83
CA VAL A 173 2.49 -8.32 18.83
C VAL A 173 2.75 -9.79 19.18
N PRO A 174 3.97 -10.32 19.03
CA PRO A 174 4.27 -11.69 19.41
C PRO A 174 3.88 -11.86 20.88
N ALA A 175 3.03 -12.84 21.17
CA ALA A 175 2.65 -13.15 22.55
C ALA A 175 3.94 -13.31 23.37
N ARG A 176 4.08 -12.47 24.40
CA ARG A 176 5.20 -12.50 25.33
C ARG A 176 5.25 -13.93 25.89
N ARG A 177 6.31 -14.70 25.55
CA ARG A 177 6.51 -16.02 26.17
C ARG A 177 6.49 -15.81 27.69
N PRO A 178 5.71 -16.57 28.48
CA PRO A 178 5.89 -16.56 29.92
C PRO A 178 7.35 -16.98 30.19
N GLY A 179 8.06 -16.15 30.95
CA GLY A 179 9.43 -16.45 31.38
C GLY A 179 9.49 -17.70 32.27
N PRO A 180 10.69 -18.25 32.48
CA PRO A 180 10.89 -19.49 33.24
C PRO A 180 10.40 -19.38 34.69
#